data_AF-A0A1H1D600-F1
#
_entry.id   AF-A0A1H1D600-F1
#
_cell.length_a   1.000
_cell.length_b   1.000
_cell.length_c   1.000
_cell.angle_alpha   90.00
_cell.angle_beta   90.00
_cell.angle_gamma   90.00
#
_symmetry.space_group_name_H-M   'P 1'
#
loop_
_entity.id
_entity.type
_entity.pdbx_description
1 polymer ?
#
loop_
_entity_poly.entity_id
_entity_poly.type
_entity_poly.pdbx_seq_one_letter_code
_entity_poly.pdbx_strand_id
1 'polypeptide(L)'
;MTTTRHGRAIGAALGNPQPDPTSLSGAVREPNVMVQFGDLETQLGIQAQPLAVFERQRGSTRIVTTFTHEADAERYLVVSARPEIVPEPWDVAHTRYAWPDDVDVDEAKLNVAWESEDGTHRTSTTRLGERKNLCLAAWARDTPIEVLLARAARG
;
A
#
# COMPACT_ATOMS: atom_id res chain seq x y z
N MET A 1 -9.83 13.84 12.24
CA MET A 1 -8.79 13.64 11.20
C MET A 1 -8.21 12.28 11.46
N THR A 2 -8.42 11.33 10.55
CA THR A 2 -7.99 9.93 10.74
C THR A 2 -6.66 9.77 10.02
N THR A 3 -5.57 10.14 10.68
CA THR A 3 -4.24 9.73 10.25
C THR A 3 -4.08 8.26 10.56
N THR A 4 -3.46 7.50 9.66
CA THR A 4 -3.16 6.09 9.97
C THR A 4 -2.22 6.00 11.18
N ARG A 5 -2.28 4.90 11.93
CA ARG A 5 -1.48 4.73 13.16
C ARG A 5 0.01 4.97 12.92
N HIS A 6 0.53 4.60 11.75
CA HIS A 6 1.94 4.68 11.42
C HIS A 6 2.28 5.77 10.38
N GLY A 7 1.34 6.66 10.03
CA GLY A 7 1.51 7.61 8.93
C GLY A 7 2.78 8.45 9.00
N ARG A 8 3.21 8.89 10.19
CA ARG A 8 4.47 9.63 10.36
C ARG A 8 5.71 8.79 10.03
N ALA A 9 5.73 7.54 10.47
CA ALA A 9 6.86 6.63 10.26
C ALA A 9 6.96 6.19 8.81
N ILE A 10 5.81 5.93 8.16
CA ILE A 10 5.74 5.65 6.73
C ILE A 10 6.30 6.84 5.94
N GLY A 11 5.89 8.07 6.24
CA GLY A 11 6.40 9.25 5.54
C GLY A 11 7.91 9.45 5.65
N ALA A 12 8.49 9.13 6.80
CA ALA A 12 9.93 9.14 6.98
C ALA A 12 10.63 8.06 6.13
N ALA A 13 10.06 6.85 6.07
CA ALA A 13 10.62 5.75 5.27
C ALA A 13 10.52 5.98 3.75
N LEU A 14 9.49 6.70 3.29
CA LEU A 14 9.27 7.00 1.87
C LEU A 14 10.00 8.27 1.40
N GLY A 15 10.79 8.91 2.27
CA GLY A 15 11.70 10.00 1.90
C GLY A 15 11.02 11.33 1.57
N ASN A 16 9.70 11.47 1.74
CA ASN A 16 8.95 12.69 1.46
C ASN A 16 7.69 12.78 2.33
N PRO A 17 7.79 13.19 3.61
CA PRO A 17 6.61 13.67 4.30
C PRO A 17 6.08 14.91 3.56
N GLN A 18 4.80 14.93 3.22
CA GLN A 18 4.20 16.20 2.80
C GLN A 18 4.46 17.24 3.91
N PRO A 19 4.84 18.49 3.57
CA PRO A 19 4.86 19.56 4.55
C PRO A 19 3.49 19.66 5.22
N ASP A 20 3.47 20.06 6.49
CA ASP A 20 2.25 20.18 7.28
C ASP A 20 1.17 20.86 6.43
N PRO A 21 0.00 20.24 6.18
CA PRO A 21 -1.01 20.77 5.27
C PRO A 21 -1.59 22.13 5.71
N THR A 22 -1.26 22.61 6.92
CA THR A 22 -1.53 24.00 7.35
C THR A 22 -0.60 25.03 6.72
N SER A 23 0.55 24.61 6.18
CA SER A 23 1.55 25.47 5.52
C SER A 23 1.28 25.76 4.04
N LEU A 24 0.32 25.05 3.43
CA LEU A 24 -0.11 25.24 2.04
C LEU A 24 -1.54 25.79 2.02
N SER A 25 -1.69 27.10 2.23
CA SER A 25 -2.98 27.79 2.06
C SER A 25 -3.47 27.64 0.61
N GLY A 26 -4.36 26.68 0.36
CA GLY A 26 -4.98 26.47 -0.96
C GLY A 26 -5.11 25.02 -1.44
N ALA A 27 -4.44 24.06 -0.79
CA ALA A 27 -4.67 22.65 -1.09
C ALA A 27 -6.01 22.20 -0.52
N VAL A 28 -7.01 22.04 -1.38
CA VAL A 28 -8.32 21.46 -1.02
C VAL A 28 -8.07 20.07 -0.46
N ARG A 29 -8.37 19.87 0.84
CA ARG A 29 -8.31 18.56 1.48
C ARG A 29 -9.35 17.65 0.84
N GLU A 30 -8.92 16.56 0.23
CA GLU A 30 -9.85 15.53 -0.19
C GLU A 30 -10.43 14.81 1.05
N PRO A 31 -11.76 14.76 1.21
CA PRO A 31 -12.42 14.35 2.46
C PRO A 31 -12.14 12.90 2.89
N ASN A 32 -11.51 12.09 2.03
CA ASN A 32 -11.31 10.65 2.24
C ASN A 32 -9.84 10.23 2.34
N VAL A 33 -8.86 11.14 2.29
CA VAL A 33 -7.43 10.79 2.35
C VAL A 33 -6.98 10.66 3.81
N MET A 34 -6.45 9.49 4.16
CA MET A 34 -5.91 9.17 5.49
C MET A 34 -4.44 9.56 5.62
N VAL A 35 -3.66 9.26 4.58
CA VAL A 35 -2.24 9.60 4.51
C VAL A 35 -1.79 9.72 3.06
N GLN A 36 -0.80 10.58 2.79
CA GLN A 36 -0.27 10.82 1.46
C GLN A 36 1.19 11.26 1.52
N PHE A 37 2.00 10.77 0.59
CA PHE A 37 3.43 11.02 0.46
C PHE A 37 3.80 11.30 -1.00
N GLY A 38 4.96 11.92 -1.22
CA GLY A 38 5.47 12.27 -2.55
C GLY A 38 5.48 13.78 -2.79
N ASP A 39 5.74 14.16 -4.04
CA ASP A 39 5.88 15.56 -4.47
C ASP A 39 4.61 16.07 -5.18
N LEU A 40 4.71 17.15 -5.96
CA LEU A 40 3.58 17.68 -6.72
C LEU A 40 3.32 16.92 -8.03
N GLU A 41 4.30 16.14 -8.50
CA GLU A 41 4.18 15.36 -9.72
C GLU A 41 3.63 13.97 -9.46
N THR A 42 4.13 13.29 -8.42
CA THR A 42 3.81 11.91 -8.07
C THR A 42 3.53 11.79 -6.58
N GLN A 43 2.35 11.27 -6.25
CA GLN A 43 1.92 11.04 -4.86
C GLN A 43 1.38 9.63 -4.69
N LEU A 44 1.60 9.05 -3.52
CA LEU A 44 1.08 7.75 -3.11
C LEU A 44 0.42 7.90 -1.73
N GLY A 45 -0.72 7.27 -1.51
CA GLY A 45 -1.44 7.44 -0.24
C GLY A 45 -2.50 6.40 0.02
N ILE A 46 -3.13 6.49 1.19
CA ILE A 46 -4.29 5.67 1.59
C ILE A 46 -5.51 6.57 1.68
N GLN A 47 -6.60 6.13 1.08
CA GLN A 47 -7.94 6.69 1.28
C GLN A 47 -8.81 5.74 2.12
N ALA A 48 -9.78 6.27 2.85
CA ALA A 48 -10.61 5.54 3.79
C ALA A 48 -11.82 4.82 3.15
N GLN A 49 -12.35 5.36 2.05
CA GLN A 49 -13.61 4.86 1.46
C GLN A 49 -13.60 4.91 -0.08
N PRO A 50 -13.51 3.75 -0.77
CA PRO A 50 -13.10 2.46 -0.20
C PRO A 50 -11.71 2.54 0.42
N LEU A 51 -11.40 1.67 1.38
CA LEU A 51 -10.05 1.57 1.93
C LEU A 51 -9.10 1.12 0.83
N ALA A 52 -8.25 2.03 0.37
CA ALA A 52 -7.47 1.81 -0.84
C ALA A 52 -6.16 2.58 -0.84
N VAL A 53 -5.14 1.99 -1.43
CA VAL A 53 -3.93 2.70 -1.82
C VAL A 53 -4.15 3.31 -3.19
N PHE A 54 -3.91 4.60 -3.30
CA PHE A 54 -4.04 5.38 -4.53
C PHE A 54 -2.70 5.96 -4.95
N GLU A 55 -2.57 6.18 -6.24
CA GLU A 55 -1.48 6.94 -6.85
C GLU A 55 -2.07 8.17 -7.53
N ARG A 56 -1.43 9.33 -7.36
CA ARG A 56 -1.71 10.54 -8.13
C ARG A 56 -0.51 10.90 -8.97
N GLN A 57 -0.74 11.08 -10.26
CA GLN A 57 0.25 11.59 -11.19
C GLN A 57 -0.32 12.80 -11.92
N ARG A 58 0.33 13.96 -11.78
CA ARG A 58 -0.01 15.21 -12.50
C ARG A 58 -1.51 15.55 -12.50
N GLY A 59 -2.14 15.45 -11.32
CA GLY A 59 -3.57 15.76 -11.12
C GLY A 59 -4.55 14.63 -11.46
N SER A 60 -4.08 13.51 -12.03
CA SER A 60 -4.88 12.30 -12.22
C SER A 60 -4.70 11.37 -11.03
N THR A 61 -5.80 10.98 -10.39
CA THR A 61 -5.79 10.03 -9.26
C THR A 61 -6.32 8.68 -9.72
N ARG A 62 -5.65 7.59 -9.35
CA ARG A 62 -6.11 6.22 -9.60
C ARG A 62 -5.98 5.36 -8.35
N ILE A 63 -6.96 4.48 -8.15
CA ILE A 63 -6.85 3.41 -7.15
C ILE A 63 -5.93 2.32 -7.70
N VAL A 64 -4.95 1.92 -6.88
CA VAL A 64 -3.98 0.87 -7.20
C VAL A 64 -4.45 -0.47 -6.63
N THR A 65 -4.85 -0.48 -5.37
CA THR A 65 -5.26 -1.71 -4.66
C THR A 65 -6.18 -1.35 -3.51
N THR A 66 -7.23 -2.12 -3.30
CA THR A 66 -8.18 -1.97 -2.19
C THR A 66 -7.95 -3.03 -1.13
N PHE A 67 -8.21 -2.70 0.12
CA PHE A 67 -7.98 -3.55 1.29
C PHE A 67 -9.23 -3.60 2.17
N THR A 68 -9.38 -4.66 2.94
CA THR A 68 -10.40 -4.70 4.03
C THR A 68 -9.86 -4.21 5.36
N HIS A 69 -8.54 -4.21 5.57
CA HIS A 69 -7.90 -3.82 6.82
C HIS A 69 -6.80 -2.77 6.62
N GLU A 70 -6.77 -1.77 7.52
CA GLU A 70 -5.84 -0.64 7.43
C GLU A 70 -4.38 -1.08 7.53
N ALA A 71 -4.08 -2.05 8.40
CA ALA A 71 -2.73 -2.56 8.60
C ALA A 71 -2.12 -3.12 7.29
N ASP A 72 -2.93 -3.78 6.46
CA ASP A 72 -2.46 -4.30 5.18
C ASP A 72 -2.22 -3.19 4.17
N ALA A 73 -3.08 -2.17 4.16
CA ALA A 73 -2.88 -0.99 3.32
C ALA A 73 -1.60 -0.25 3.70
N GLU A 74 -1.31 -0.11 5.00
CA GLU A 74 -0.07 0.50 5.49
C GLU A 74 1.17 -0.33 5.11
N ARG A 75 1.15 -1.65 5.33
CA ARG A 75 2.25 -2.55 4.91
C ARG A 75 2.48 -2.47 3.41
N TYR A 76 1.41 -2.57 2.63
CA TYR A 76 1.46 -2.48 1.16
C TYR A 76 2.06 -1.14 0.71
N LEU A 77 1.67 -0.04 1.34
CA LEU A 77 2.19 1.29 1.00
C LEU A 77 3.72 1.36 1.15
N VAL A 78 4.27 0.73 2.19
CA VAL A 78 5.73 0.65 2.39
C VAL A 78 6.39 -0.23 1.33
N VAL A 79 5.89 -1.46 1.13
CA VAL A 79 6.53 -2.43 0.21
C VAL A 79 6.32 -2.11 -1.26
N SER A 80 5.27 -1.38 -1.63
CA SER A 80 5.07 -0.92 -3.01
C SER A 80 6.08 0.15 -3.41
N ALA A 81 6.47 1.01 -2.47
CA ALA A 81 7.48 2.03 -2.68
C ALA A 81 8.92 1.51 -2.52
N ARG A 82 9.12 0.46 -1.71
CA ARG A 82 10.42 -0.17 -1.43
C ARG A 82 10.34 -1.70 -1.59
N PRO A 83 10.05 -2.23 -2.79
CA PRO A 83 9.80 -3.67 -2.98
C PRO A 83 10.99 -4.56 -2.62
N GLU A 84 12.20 -4.03 -2.64
CA GLU A 84 13.45 -4.74 -2.29
C GLU A 84 13.54 -5.17 -0.81
N ILE A 85 12.67 -4.64 0.07
CA ILE A 85 12.67 -5.00 1.51
C ILE A 85 11.92 -6.30 1.81
N VAL A 86 11.23 -6.85 0.81
CA VAL A 86 10.52 -8.12 0.87
C VAL A 86 11.37 -9.17 0.16
N PRO A 87 11.93 -10.15 0.89
CA PRO A 87 12.94 -11.09 0.36
C PRO A 87 12.42 -12.19 -0.58
N GLU A 88 11.11 -12.28 -0.76
CA GLU A 88 10.39 -13.32 -1.53
C GLU A 88 10.53 -13.16 -3.05
N PRO A 89 10.31 -14.21 -3.88
CA PRO A 89 10.83 -14.28 -5.24
C PRO A 89 10.09 -13.33 -6.20
N TRP A 90 10.66 -12.14 -6.38
CA TRP A 90 10.35 -11.25 -7.49
C TRP A 90 10.92 -11.85 -8.79
N ASP A 91 10.23 -12.81 -9.39
CA ASP A 91 10.53 -13.24 -10.76
C ASP A 91 10.30 -12.04 -11.71
N VAL A 92 11.17 -11.90 -12.71
CA VAL A 92 11.09 -10.84 -13.72
C VAL A 92 9.79 -10.97 -14.54
N ALA A 93 9.24 -12.18 -14.65
CA ALA A 93 7.96 -12.45 -15.28
C ALA A 93 6.83 -12.41 -14.25
N HIS A 94 5.99 -11.38 -14.34
CA HIS A 94 4.84 -11.16 -13.45
C HIS A 94 3.78 -12.28 -13.44
N THR A 95 3.82 -13.18 -14.42
CA THR A 95 2.98 -14.39 -14.49
C THR A 95 3.54 -15.55 -13.66
N ARG A 96 4.74 -15.42 -13.09
CA ARG A 96 5.44 -16.47 -12.32
C ARG A 96 5.64 -16.11 -10.85
N TYR A 97 4.94 -15.08 -10.36
CA TYR A 97 4.94 -14.80 -8.93
C TYR A 97 4.35 -16.00 -8.18
N ALA A 98 5.14 -16.54 -7.25
CA ALA A 98 4.66 -17.56 -6.32
C ALA A 98 3.76 -16.91 -5.27
N TRP A 99 2.65 -17.57 -4.97
CA TRP A 99 1.79 -17.20 -3.85
C TRP A 99 2.30 -17.88 -2.57
N PRO A 100 2.11 -17.27 -1.39
CA PRO A 100 2.23 -17.97 -0.11
C PRO A 100 1.25 -19.17 -0.06
N ASP A 101 1.60 -20.22 0.71
CA ASP A 101 0.80 -21.46 0.76
C ASP A 101 -0.57 -21.30 1.44
N ASP A 102 -0.77 -20.25 2.22
CA ASP A 102 -1.91 -20.01 3.11
C ASP A 102 -2.83 -18.87 2.64
N VAL A 103 -2.74 -18.46 1.37
CA VAL A 103 -3.64 -17.47 0.77
C VAL A 103 -4.65 -18.11 -0.19
N ASP A 104 -5.89 -17.64 -0.14
CA ASP A 104 -6.91 -17.98 -1.13
C ASP A 104 -6.88 -16.96 -2.28
N VAL A 105 -6.76 -17.44 -3.51
CA VAL A 105 -6.57 -16.61 -4.71
C VAL A 105 -7.72 -16.80 -5.68
N ASP A 106 -8.53 -15.76 -5.87
CA ASP A 106 -9.53 -15.70 -6.93
C ASP A 106 -8.95 -14.90 -8.10
N GLU A 107 -8.26 -15.60 -9.02
CA GLU A 107 -7.63 -14.96 -10.18
C GLU A 107 -8.66 -14.32 -11.12
N ALA A 108 -9.88 -14.85 -11.19
CA ALA A 108 -10.95 -14.31 -12.04
C ALA A 108 -11.45 -12.95 -11.54
N LYS A 109 -11.46 -12.76 -10.22
CA LYS A 109 -11.86 -11.50 -9.57
C LYS A 109 -10.69 -10.62 -9.17
N LEU A 110 -9.45 -11.03 -9.44
CA LEU A 110 -8.23 -10.31 -9.08
C LEU A 110 -8.20 -9.94 -7.58
N ASN A 111 -8.55 -10.90 -6.73
CA ASN A 111 -8.51 -10.74 -5.29
C ASN A 111 -7.74 -11.88 -4.62
N VAL A 112 -7.19 -11.58 -3.45
CA VAL A 112 -6.49 -12.52 -2.57
C VAL A 112 -6.99 -12.31 -1.16
N ALA A 113 -7.21 -13.40 -0.43
CA ALA A 113 -7.64 -13.39 0.96
C ALA A 113 -6.78 -14.30 1.83
N TRP A 114 -6.72 -13.98 3.12
CA TRP A 114 -6.07 -14.80 4.14
C TRP A 114 -6.77 -14.62 5.48
N GLU A 115 -6.59 -15.60 6.36
CA GLU A 115 -7.09 -15.53 7.73
C GLU A 115 -6.08 -14.81 8.64
N SER A 116 -6.58 -13.89 9.45
CA SER A 116 -5.85 -13.15 10.49
C SER A 116 -6.56 -13.34 11.82
N GLU A 117 -5.92 -12.95 12.92
CA GLU A 117 -6.51 -13.03 14.27
C GLU A 117 -7.82 -12.23 14.41
N ASP A 118 -7.95 -11.13 13.66
CA ASP A 118 -9.10 -10.22 13.64
C ASP A 118 -10.11 -10.50 12.50
N GLY A 119 -9.89 -11.56 11.73
CA GLY A 119 -10.82 -12.07 10.72
C GLY A 119 -10.21 -12.23 9.33
N THR A 120 -11.06 -12.40 8.32
CA THR A 120 -10.60 -12.57 6.93
C THR A 120 -10.16 -11.24 6.33
N HIS A 121 -8.88 -11.17 5.98
CA HIS A 121 -8.30 -10.05 5.25
C HIS A 121 -8.45 -10.28 3.75
N ARG A 122 -8.66 -9.20 2.99
CA ARG A 122 -8.76 -9.27 1.53
C ARG A 122 -8.10 -8.05 0.90
N THR A 123 -7.40 -8.32 -0.18
CA THR A 123 -6.84 -7.33 -1.10
C THR A 123 -7.38 -7.57 -2.52
N SER A 124 -7.63 -6.51 -3.28
CA SER A 124 -8.05 -6.63 -4.68
C SER A 124 -7.55 -5.49 -5.56
N THR A 125 -7.36 -5.80 -6.84
CA THR A 125 -7.07 -4.83 -7.90
C THR A 125 -8.11 -4.95 -9.02
N THR A 126 -8.17 -3.96 -9.90
CA THR A 126 -9.03 -3.94 -11.08
C THR A 126 -8.31 -4.31 -12.37
N ARG A 127 -6.97 -4.52 -12.33
CA ARG A 127 -6.16 -4.74 -13.53
C ARG A 127 -5.26 -5.96 -13.40
N LEU A 128 -5.26 -6.82 -14.42
CA LEU A 128 -4.42 -8.03 -14.43
C LEU A 128 -2.92 -7.71 -14.32
N GLY A 129 -2.46 -6.62 -14.94
CA GLY A 129 -1.07 -6.16 -14.84
C GLY A 129 -0.64 -5.73 -13.44
N GLU A 130 -1.59 -5.56 -12.52
CA GLU A 130 -1.38 -5.19 -11.12
C GLU A 130 -1.40 -6.40 -10.18
N ARG A 131 -1.41 -7.64 -10.73
CA ARG A 131 -1.25 -8.89 -9.95
C ARG A 131 -0.05 -8.84 -8.99
N LYS A 132 1.03 -8.16 -9.38
CA LYS A 132 2.21 -7.91 -8.53
C LYS A 132 1.81 -7.31 -7.17
N ASN A 133 0.85 -6.40 -7.16
CA ASN A 133 0.44 -5.67 -5.97
C ASN A 133 -0.23 -6.58 -4.94
N LEU A 134 -1.06 -7.51 -5.42
CA LEU A 134 -1.68 -8.53 -4.59
C LEU A 134 -0.63 -9.46 -3.99
N CYS A 135 0.36 -9.87 -4.80
CA CYS A 135 1.47 -10.72 -4.35
C CYS A 135 2.35 -10.01 -3.30
N LEU A 136 2.69 -8.73 -3.52
CA LEU A 136 3.39 -7.87 -2.55
C LEU A 136 2.65 -7.80 -1.22
N ALA A 137 1.34 -7.55 -1.25
CA ALA A 137 0.52 -7.52 -0.04
C ALA A 137 0.51 -8.87 0.67
N ALA A 138 0.32 -9.97 -0.08
CA ALA A 138 0.28 -11.32 0.44
C ALA A 138 1.61 -11.69 1.14
N TRP A 139 2.76 -11.48 0.51
CA TRP A 139 4.06 -11.81 1.12
C TRP A 139 4.43 -10.91 2.30
N ALA A 140 3.90 -9.69 2.34
CA ALA A 140 4.15 -8.77 3.46
C ALA A 140 3.20 -8.98 4.65
N ARG A 141 2.12 -9.76 4.50
CA ARG A 141 0.98 -9.81 5.44
C ARG A 141 1.37 -10.09 6.89
N ASP A 142 2.28 -11.04 7.10
CA ASP A 142 2.71 -11.49 8.43
C ASP A 142 3.88 -10.67 8.98
N THR A 143 4.49 -9.81 8.16
CA THR A 143 5.61 -8.99 8.63
C THR A 143 5.06 -7.79 9.42
N PRO A 144 5.49 -7.57 10.68
CA PRO A 144 5.13 -6.36 11.41
C PRO A 144 5.57 -5.11 10.66
N ILE A 145 4.72 -4.08 10.65
CA ILE A 145 5.01 -2.86 9.89
C ILE A 145 6.30 -2.18 10.37
N GLU A 146 6.62 -2.28 11.66
CA GLU A 146 7.84 -1.76 12.28
C GLU A 146 9.10 -2.41 11.67
N VAL A 147 9.02 -3.70 11.33
CA VAL A 147 10.11 -4.43 10.68
C VAL A 147 10.29 -3.95 9.24
N LEU A 148 9.19 -3.74 8.50
CA LEU A 148 9.24 -3.20 7.14
C LEU A 148 9.81 -1.77 7.12
N LEU A 149 9.35 -0.91 8.03
CA LEU A 149 9.85 0.46 8.17
C LEU A 149 11.35 0.48 8.51
N ALA A 150 11.80 -0.41 9.42
CA ALA A 150 13.22 -0.52 9.77
C ALA A 150 14.09 -0.99 8.60
N ARG A 151 13.56 -1.86 7.71
CA ARG A 151 14.25 -2.27 6.48
C ARG A 151 14.30 -1.12 5.46
N ALA A 152 13.18 -0.43 5.26
CA ALA A 152 13.08 0.70 4.33
C ALA A 152 14.01 1.86 4.73
N ALA A 153 14.28 2.07 6.01
CA ALA A 153 15.21 3.09 6.50
C ALA A 153 16.71 2.76 6.30
N ARG A 154 17.06 1.52 5.95
CA ARG A 154 18.47 1.07 5.80
C ARG A 154 18.98 1.05 4.36
N GLY A 155 18.07 1.08 3.38
CA GLY A 155 18.43 1.13 1.95
C GLY A 155 18.32 2.53 1.41
#